data_AF-A0A1M5FBP8-F1
#
_entry.id   AF-A0A1M5FBP8-F1
#
_cell.length_a   1.000
_cell.length_b   1.000
_cell.length_c   1.000
_cell.angle_alpha   90.00
_cell.angle_beta   90.00
_cell.angle_gamma   90.00
#
_symmetry.space_group_name_H-M   'P 1'
#
loop_
_entity.id
_entity.type
_entity.pdbx_description
1 polymer ?
#
loop_
_entity_poly.entity_id
_entity_poly.type
_entity_poly.pdbx_seq_one_letter_code
_entity_poly.pdbx_strand_id
1 'polypeptide(L)'
;MLEVYLFNPDNDLALANGDENYTPPLSARKMADDLSLLPIWYTSPGMLVMSNEPDAEEWMLQIKNLFDLSVGRIGEDDIAFQSSLKLCPWGWNAALIKQARLLGFSDDLLPDKKQMEILRKLSHRSLAVSLLRELNVSSSFCGVSEELTSDEAVREFVEHYPKVLLKAPWSGSGKGLRPGKGEYTSHIQGWSNRVIKNQRCVVGEPWLDKVKDFAMEFFCDESGKVSFAGYSFFETDVRGAYTGNLLASNEAIEQRLTEFVNAADLHLLRNQLEIKLSQLIDEKYNGYLGVDMMICRFPEQPVFRIHPCVEVNLRMNMGIFSRLFYDRFITPGKMGYFQVDYFNDPSLLMTDHEKKQADFPLVVENGRIVSGYMELTPVTQQKNYRASILVEG
;
A
#
# COMPACT_ATOMS: atom_id res chain seq x y z
N MET A 1 -4.97 23.10 -14.06
CA MET A 1 -6.02 22.29 -13.38
C MET A 1 -5.52 22.02 -11.98
N LEU A 2 -6.36 22.17 -10.97
CA LEU A 2 -5.95 21.99 -9.58
C LEU A 2 -6.18 20.53 -9.16
N GLU A 3 -5.14 19.86 -8.68
CA GLU A 3 -5.25 18.48 -8.22
C GLU A 3 -5.73 18.43 -6.77
N VAL A 4 -6.62 17.50 -6.49
CA VAL A 4 -7.21 17.26 -5.17
C VAL A 4 -6.88 15.84 -4.75
N TYR A 5 -6.01 15.70 -3.76
CA TYR A 5 -5.54 14.42 -3.26
C TYR A 5 -6.49 13.91 -2.18
N LEU A 6 -6.87 12.64 -2.24
CA LEU A 6 -7.81 12.02 -1.29
C LEU A 6 -7.23 10.72 -0.74
N PHE A 7 -7.22 10.57 0.58
CA PHE A 7 -6.91 9.30 1.20
C PHE A 7 -8.10 8.33 1.08
N ASN A 8 -7.87 7.16 0.46
CA ASN A 8 -8.89 6.14 0.21
C ASN A 8 -8.34 4.75 0.58
N PRO A 9 -8.17 4.45 1.89
CA PRO A 9 -7.41 3.30 2.39
C PRO A 9 -8.06 1.94 2.13
N ASP A 10 -9.35 1.90 1.78
CA ASP A 10 -10.10 0.66 1.63
C ASP A 10 -10.35 0.29 0.17
N ASN A 11 -9.59 0.91 -0.74
CA ASN A 11 -9.66 0.70 -2.17
C ASN A 11 -9.71 -0.78 -2.58
N ASP A 12 -8.87 -1.65 -2.01
CA ASP A 12 -8.84 -3.07 -2.37
C ASP A 12 -10.14 -3.80 -2.01
N LEU A 13 -10.79 -3.41 -0.90
CA LEU A 13 -12.08 -3.97 -0.49
C LEU A 13 -13.20 -3.50 -1.40
N ALA A 14 -13.16 -2.22 -1.78
CA ALA A 14 -14.10 -1.64 -2.75
C ALA A 14 -13.94 -2.29 -4.13
N LEU A 15 -12.70 -2.52 -4.59
CA LEU A 15 -12.39 -3.25 -5.82
C LEU A 15 -12.82 -4.70 -5.75
N ALA A 16 -12.72 -5.36 -4.59
CA ALA A 16 -13.22 -6.72 -4.42
C ALA A 16 -14.74 -6.79 -4.53
N ASN A 17 -15.45 -5.80 -3.98
CA ASN A 17 -16.90 -5.71 -4.06
C ASN A 17 -17.37 -5.31 -5.48
N GLY A 18 -16.93 -4.17 -5.99
CA GLY A 18 -17.24 -3.66 -7.33
C GLY A 18 -18.55 -2.90 -7.49
N ASP A 19 -19.39 -2.88 -6.47
CA ASP A 19 -20.62 -2.12 -6.50
C ASP A 19 -20.32 -0.64 -6.22
N GLU A 20 -20.94 0.26 -6.98
CA GLU A 20 -20.88 1.70 -6.73
C GLU A 20 -21.58 2.11 -5.42
N ASN A 21 -22.38 1.22 -4.84
CA ASN A 21 -23.03 1.39 -3.53
C ASN A 21 -22.27 0.66 -2.40
N TYR A 22 -21.05 0.19 -2.67
CA TYR A 22 -20.22 -0.42 -1.65
C TYR A 22 -20.07 0.52 -0.44
N THR A 23 -20.35 -0.03 0.74
CA THR A 23 -20.21 0.67 2.01
C THR A 23 -19.02 0.07 2.76
N PRO A 24 -17.94 0.85 3.02
CA PRO A 24 -16.78 0.37 3.75
C PRO A 24 -17.13 -0.19 5.14
N PRO A 25 -16.36 -1.11 5.72
CA PRO A 25 -16.53 -1.46 7.12
C PRO A 25 -16.19 -0.26 8.03
N LEU A 26 -16.75 -0.24 9.24
CA LEU A 26 -16.56 0.86 10.21
C LEU A 26 -15.08 1.17 10.47
N SER A 27 -14.23 0.15 10.61
CA SER A 27 -12.78 0.34 10.84
C SER A 27 -12.10 1.08 9.69
N ALA A 28 -12.54 0.84 8.46
CA ALA A 28 -11.95 1.43 7.27
C ALA A 28 -12.40 2.89 7.07
N ARG A 29 -13.68 3.19 7.32
CA ARG A 29 -14.15 4.58 7.42
C ARG A 29 -13.38 5.35 8.48
N LYS A 30 -13.26 4.75 9.68
CA LYS A 30 -12.55 5.38 10.78
C LYS A 30 -11.08 5.69 10.44
N MET A 31 -10.39 4.79 9.75
CA MET A 31 -9.04 5.04 9.26
C MET A 31 -9.00 6.15 8.19
N ALA A 32 -9.95 6.17 7.25
CA ALA A 32 -10.04 7.21 6.24
C ALA A 32 -10.25 8.60 6.86
N ASP A 33 -11.15 8.70 7.84
CA ASP A 33 -11.45 9.94 8.57
C ASP A 33 -10.25 10.38 9.41
N ASP A 34 -9.70 9.45 10.21
CA ASP A 34 -8.60 9.73 11.15
C ASP A 34 -7.34 10.18 10.43
N LEU A 35 -7.05 9.60 9.26
CA LEU A 35 -5.85 9.85 8.49
C LEU A 35 -6.11 10.66 7.20
N SER A 36 -7.23 11.37 7.11
CA SER A 36 -7.66 12.07 5.89
C SER A 36 -6.64 13.12 5.40
N LEU A 37 -5.81 13.67 6.29
CA LEU A 37 -4.76 14.64 5.97
C LEU A 37 -3.40 14.00 5.60
N LEU A 38 -3.27 12.68 5.69
CA LEU A 38 -2.04 11.97 5.31
C LEU A 38 -1.53 12.33 3.89
N PRO A 39 -2.38 12.67 2.91
CA PRO A 39 -1.90 13.07 1.59
C PRO A 39 -0.99 14.30 1.53
N ILE A 40 -1.04 15.18 2.53
CA ILE A 40 -0.23 16.42 2.57
C ILE A 40 1.26 16.14 2.31
N TRP A 41 1.76 15.00 2.77
CA TRP A 41 3.16 14.65 2.68
C TRP A 41 3.62 14.18 1.30
N TYR A 42 2.71 13.80 0.40
CA TYR A 42 3.07 13.43 -0.97
C TYR A 42 2.37 14.28 -2.03
N THR A 43 1.48 15.19 -1.62
CA THR A 43 0.85 16.16 -2.51
C THR A 43 1.87 17.14 -3.10
N SER A 44 1.76 17.35 -4.40
CA SER A 44 2.57 18.31 -5.15
C SER A 44 2.38 19.74 -4.65
N PRO A 45 3.43 20.58 -4.66
CA PRO A 45 3.30 21.99 -4.30
C PRO A 45 2.22 22.71 -5.12
N GLY A 46 1.44 23.57 -4.46
CA GLY A 46 0.31 24.31 -5.02
C GLY A 46 -0.99 23.52 -5.16
N MET A 47 -1.03 22.24 -4.78
CA MET A 47 -2.21 21.39 -4.90
C MET A 47 -2.97 21.26 -3.57
N LEU A 48 -4.12 20.58 -3.60
CA LEU A 48 -5.05 20.48 -2.48
C LEU A 48 -5.14 19.05 -1.93
N VAL A 49 -5.45 18.95 -0.65
CA VAL A 49 -5.88 17.71 0.01
C VAL A 49 -7.33 17.83 0.43
N MET A 50 -8.14 16.83 0.10
CA MET A 50 -9.54 16.77 0.51
C MET A 50 -9.64 16.17 1.92
N SER A 51 -10.16 16.95 2.86
CA SER A 51 -10.37 16.50 4.24
C SER A 51 -11.40 17.38 4.95
N ASN A 52 -12.24 16.75 5.77
CA ASN A 52 -13.17 17.43 6.66
C ASN A 52 -12.63 17.51 8.12
N GLU A 53 -11.35 17.26 8.34
CA GLU A 53 -10.69 17.31 9.66
C GLU A 53 -10.89 18.67 10.36
N PRO A 54 -11.62 18.75 11.48
CA PRO A 54 -11.90 20.04 12.13
C PRO A 54 -10.64 20.85 12.49
N ASP A 55 -9.56 20.18 12.90
CA ASP A 55 -8.33 20.82 13.38
C ASP A 55 -7.29 21.03 12.26
N ALA A 56 -7.70 20.87 11.00
CA ALA A 56 -6.78 20.85 9.87
C ALA A 56 -5.99 22.15 9.71
N GLU A 57 -6.63 23.31 9.82
CA GLU A 57 -5.99 24.61 9.57
C GLU A 57 -4.89 24.91 10.60
N GLU A 58 -5.17 24.67 11.88
CA GLU A 58 -4.20 24.87 12.96
C GLU A 58 -3.01 23.92 12.80
N TRP A 59 -3.28 22.63 12.59
CA TRP A 59 -2.23 21.64 12.42
C TRP A 59 -1.39 21.92 11.16
N MET A 60 -2.02 22.22 10.03
CA MET A 60 -1.30 22.56 8.80
C MET A 60 -0.43 23.80 8.96
N LEU A 61 -0.87 24.80 9.73
CA LEU A 61 -0.06 25.98 10.02
C LEU A 61 1.21 25.60 10.81
N GLN A 62 1.10 24.72 11.81
CA GLN A 62 2.24 24.23 12.58
C GLN A 62 3.24 23.49 11.67
N ILE A 63 2.75 22.58 10.83
CA ILE A 63 3.61 21.82 9.92
C ILE A 63 4.26 22.73 8.85
N LYS A 64 3.55 23.73 8.32
CA LYS A 64 4.09 24.73 7.38
C LYS A 64 5.20 25.61 7.98
N ASN A 65 5.23 25.77 9.30
CA ASN A 65 6.32 26.47 9.98
C ASN A 65 7.58 25.60 10.11
N LEU A 66 7.42 24.27 10.13
CA LEU A 66 8.53 23.32 10.21
C LEU A 66 9.08 22.97 8.82
N PHE A 67 8.22 22.90 7.82
CA PHE A 67 8.53 22.44 6.47
C PHE A 67 8.05 23.43 5.42
N ASP A 68 8.80 23.57 4.32
CA ASP A 68 8.37 24.36 3.16
C ASP A 68 7.26 23.62 2.38
N LEU A 69 6.06 23.59 2.96
CA LEU A 69 4.87 22.91 2.46
C LEU A 69 3.89 23.90 1.83
N SER A 70 3.94 24.01 0.50
CA SER A 70 2.91 24.70 -0.28
C SER A 70 1.76 23.74 -0.62
N VAL A 71 0.96 23.34 0.36
CA VAL A 71 -0.22 22.48 0.15
C VAL A 71 -1.44 23.11 0.83
N GLY A 72 -2.57 23.12 0.12
CA GLY A 72 -3.85 23.62 0.63
C GLY A 72 -4.79 22.49 1.05
N ARG A 73 -5.88 22.86 1.73
CA ARG A 73 -6.99 21.96 2.06
C ARG A 73 -8.23 22.37 1.28
N ILE A 74 -9.08 21.41 0.98
CA ILE A 74 -10.45 21.67 0.52
C ILE A 74 -11.42 20.75 1.29
N GLY A 75 -12.51 21.34 1.82
CA GLY A 75 -13.61 20.58 2.41
C GLY A 75 -14.54 20.05 1.32
N GLU A 76 -15.30 19.00 1.63
CA GLU A 76 -16.23 18.41 0.66
C GLU A 76 -17.27 19.41 0.14
N ASP A 77 -17.78 20.28 1.01
CA ASP A 77 -18.79 21.29 0.69
C ASP A 77 -18.28 22.36 -0.30
N ASP A 78 -16.96 22.56 -0.37
CA ASP A 78 -16.35 23.59 -1.22
C ASP A 78 -16.14 23.13 -2.67
N ILE A 79 -16.20 21.82 -2.94
CA ILE A 79 -15.83 21.21 -4.23
C ILE A 79 -16.75 21.71 -5.35
N ALA A 80 -18.07 21.76 -5.10
CA ALA A 80 -19.06 22.19 -6.07
C ALA A 80 -18.91 23.66 -6.51
N PHE A 81 -18.20 24.47 -5.72
CA PHE A 81 -17.95 25.89 -6.01
C PHE A 81 -16.63 26.15 -6.75
N GLN A 82 -15.82 25.11 -6.95
CA GLN A 82 -14.56 25.20 -7.68
C GLN A 82 -14.74 24.69 -9.12
N SER A 83 -14.04 25.32 -10.05
CA SER A 83 -13.99 24.85 -11.44
C SER A 83 -12.66 24.16 -11.72
N SER A 84 -12.67 23.15 -12.61
CA SER A 84 -11.44 22.48 -13.09
C SER A 84 -10.60 21.79 -12.00
N LEU A 85 -11.26 21.01 -11.14
CA LEU A 85 -10.61 20.12 -10.17
C LEU A 85 -10.37 18.72 -10.75
N LYS A 86 -9.17 18.18 -10.57
CA LYS A 86 -8.83 16.77 -10.87
C LYS A 86 -8.68 16.01 -9.56
N LEU A 87 -9.50 14.97 -9.36
CA LEU A 87 -9.35 14.10 -8.19
C LEU A 87 -8.17 13.14 -8.40
N CYS A 88 -7.29 13.06 -7.40
CA CYS A 88 -6.10 12.21 -7.35
C CYS A 88 -6.19 11.33 -6.09
N PRO A 89 -7.03 10.29 -6.08
CA PRO A 89 -7.24 9.50 -4.88
C PRO A 89 -6.10 8.52 -4.66
N TRP A 90 -5.98 8.04 -3.42
CA TRP A 90 -5.08 6.96 -3.03
C TRP A 90 -5.23 5.74 -3.97
N GLY A 91 -6.47 5.42 -4.34
CA GLY A 91 -6.79 4.51 -5.44
C GLY A 91 -8.23 4.70 -5.91
N TRP A 92 -8.52 4.32 -7.15
CA TRP A 92 -9.85 4.44 -7.75
C TRP A 92 -10.75 3.24 -7.48
N ASN A 93 -12.02 3.49 -7.16
CA ASN A 93 -13.06 2.47 -7.10
C ASN A 93 -14.43 3.05 -7.50
N ALA A 94 -15.39 2.19 -7.83
CA ALA A 94 -16.69 2.62 -8.35
C ALA A 94 -17.49 3.47 -7.35
N ALA A 95 -17.44 3.15 -6.06
CA ALA A 95 -18.14 3.92 -5.02
C ALA A 95 -17.56 5.33 -4.86
N LEU A 96 -16.23 5.46 -4.92
CA LEU A 96 -15.56 6.76 -4.91
C LEU A 96 -15.94 7.60 -6.14
N ILE A 97 -16.02 7.00 -7.33
CA ILE A 97 -16.43 7.74 -8.54
C ILE A 97 -17.84 8.29 -8.37
N LYS A 98 -18.78 7.49 -7.84
CA LYS A 98 -20.13 7.94 -7.52
C LYS A 98 -20.13 9.09 -6.50
N GLN A 99 -19.34 8.98 -5.44
CA GLN A 99 -19.19 10.05 -4.45
C GLN A 99 -18.61 11.33 -5.07
N ALA A 100 -17.57 11.21 -5.89
CA ALA A 100 -16.94 12.35 -6.57
C ALA A 100 -17.94 13.09 -7.48
N ARG A 101 -18.80 12.38 -8.22
CA ARG A 101 -19.89 13.00 -8.98
C ARG A 101 -20.84 13.80 -8.11
N LEU A 102 -21.25 13.24 -6.96
CA LEU A 102 -22.14 13.92 -6.02
C LEU A 102 -21.51 15.18 -5.41
N LEU A 103 -20.19 15.17 -5.22
CA LEU A 103 -19.42 16.33 -4.75
C LEU A 103 -19.21 17.40 -5.82
N GLY A 104 -19.51 17.11 -7.10
CA GLY A 104 -19.42 18.07 -8.20
C GLY A 104 -18.16 17.97 -9.06
N PHE A 105 -17.38 16.89 -8.96
CA PHE A 105 -16.30 16.65 -9.92
C PHE A 105 -16.86 16.39 -11.33
N SER A 106 -16.17 16.94 -12.33
CA SER A 106 -16.56 16.78 -13.74
C SER A 106 -16.42 15.33 -14.21
N ASP A 107 -17.48 14.81 -14.84
CA ASP A 107 -17.50 13.45 -15.39
C ASP A 107 -16.37 13.18 -16.40
N ASP A 108 -15.94 14.20 -17.16
CA ASP A 108 -14.86 14.07 -18.15
C ASP A 108 -13.48 13.80 -17.53
N LEU A 109 -13.34 14.03 -16.22
CA LEU A 109 -12.10 13.81 -15.46
C LEU A 109 -12.17 12.58 -14.56
N LEU A 110 -13.33 11.93 -14.46
CA LEU A 110 -13.51 10.73 -13.66
C LEU A 110 -13.31 9.47 -14.52
N PRO A 111 -12.73 8.40 -13.97
CA PRO A 111 -12.63 7.15 -14.71
C PRO A 111 -14.01 6.62 -15.14
N ASP A 112 -14.10 6.18 -16.38
CA ASP A 112 -15.30 5.53 -16.89
C ASP A 112 -15.39 4.06 -16.42
N LYS A 113 -16.51 3.41 -16.76
CA LYS A 113 -16.73 2.00 -16.40
C LYS A 113 -15.67 1.07 -16.99
N LYS A 114 -15.21 1.32 -18.22
CA LYS A 114 -14.22 0.48 -18.90
C LYS A 114 -12.86 0.59 -18.24
N GLN A 115 -12.43 1.81 -17.89
CA GLN A 115 -11.22 2.07 -17.11
C GLN A 115 -11.29 1.37 -15.76
N MET A 116 -12.44 1.42 -15.07
CA MET A 116 -12.62 0.69 -13.81
C MET A 116 -12.56 -0.83 -13.95
N GLU A 117 -13.13 -1.41 -15.01
CA GLU A 117 -13.01 -2.84 -15.30
C GLU A 117 -11.56 -3.24 -15.56
N ILE A 118 -10.78 -2.39 -16.25
CA ILE A 118 -9.36 -2.61 -16.49
C ILE A 118 -8.56 -2.52 -15.19
N LEU A 119 -8.74 -1.47 -14.39
CA LEU A 119 -8.10 -1.30 -13.08
C LEU A 119 -8.37 -2.48 -12.16
N ARG A 120 -9.63 -2.93 -12.10
CA ARG A 120 -10.02 -4.10 -11.32
C ARG A 120 -9.32 -5.36 -11.84
N LYS A 121 -9.22 -5.57 -13.16
CA LYS A 121 -8.50 -6.70 -13.73
C LYS A 121 -7.01 -6.66 -13.40
N LEU A 122 -6.37 -5.50 -13.49
CA LEU A 122 -4.94 -5.33 -13.19
C LEU A 122 -4.65 -5.51 -11.69
N SER A 123 -5.58 -5.12 -10.81
CA SER A 123 -5.47 -5.28 -9.36
C SER A 123 -5.81 -6.70 -8.87
N HIS A 124 -6.10 -7.64 -9.77
CA HIS A 124 -6.37 -9.03 -9.42
C HIS A 124 -5.06 -9.80 -9.26
N ARG A 125 -4.96 -10.67 -8.24
CA ARG A 125 -3.73 -11.45 -7.97
C ARG A 125 -3.29 -12.39 -9.10
N SER A 126 -4.13 -12.64 -10.11
CA SER A 126 -3.70 -13.26 -11.38
C SER A 126 -2.50 -12.56 -12.02
N LEU A 127 -2.41 -11.23 -11.89
CA LEU A 127 -1.26 -10.48 -12.38
C LEU A 127 0.02 -10.92 -11.67
N ALA A 128 -0.03 -11.02 -10.34
CA ALA A 128 1.09 -11.49 -9.54
C ALA A 128 1.44 -12.95 -9.84
N VAL A 129 0.45 -13.83 -10.01
CA VAL A 129 0.64 -15.23 -10.42
C VAL A 129 1.38 -15.32 -11.77
N SER A 130 0.95 -14.55 -12.77
CA SER A 130 1.60 -14.52 -14.09
C SER A 130 3.03 -13.98 -13.99
N LEU A 131 3.21 -12.84 -13.33
CA LEU A 131 4.52 -12.23 -13.15
C LEU A 131 5.49 -13.13 -12.41
N LEU A 132 5.05 -13.80 -11.33
CA LEU A 132 5.89 -14.73 -10.58
C LEU A 132 6.45 -15.84 -11.48
N ARG A 133 5.62 -16.44 -12.34
CA ARG A 133 6.06 -17.48 -13.29
C ARG A 133 7.11 -16.97 -14.26
N GLU A 134 6.99 -15.72 -14.71
CA GLU A 134 7.91 -15.11 -15.66
C GLU A 134 9.20 -14.57 -15.00
N LEU A 135 9.16 -14.21 -13.71
CA LEU A 135 10.28 -13.66 -12.97
C LEU A 135 11.11 -14.75 -12.27
N ASN A 136 10.52 -15.90 -11.95
CA ASN A 136 11.20 -17.01 -11.30
C ASN A 136 12.09 -17.79 -12.30
N VAL A 137 13.19 -17.15 -12.72
CA VAL A 137 14.06 -17.60 -13.82
C VAL A 137 15.40 -18.22 -13.39
N SER A 138 15.71 -18.23 -12.09
CA SER A 138 17.00 -18.74 -11.59
C SER A 138 16.85 -19.39 -10.20
N SER A 139 17.89 -20.10 -9.76
CA SER A 139 17.95 -20.69 -8.42
C SER A 139 18.00 -19.66 -7.28
N SER A 140 18.28 -18.39 -7.58
CA SER A 140 18.21 -17.28 -6.61
C SER A 140 16.77 -16.88 -6.29
N PHE A 141 15.81 -17.35 -7.07
CA PHE A 141 14.39 -17.04 -6.90
C PHE A 141 13.60 -18.25 -6.42
N CYS A 142 12.43 -17.97 -5.84
CA CYS A 142 11.53 -18.98 -5.33
C CYS A 142 10.07 -18.52 -5.45
N GLY A 143 9.16 -19.40 -5.04
CA GLY A 143 7.74 -19.11 -5.01
C GLY A 143 6.97 -19.97 -5.99
N VAL A 144 5.78 -20.37 -5.54
CA VAL A 144 4.75 -21.03 -6.35
C VAL A 144 3.45 -20.32 -6.01
N SER A 145 2.72 -19.90 -7.04
CA SER A 145 1.41 -19.29 -6.89
C SER A 145 0.51 -19.81 -8.01
N GLU A 146 -0.66 -20.32 -7.63
CA GLU A 146 -1.57 -21.03 -8.53
C GLU A 146 -3.00 -20.48 -8.42
N GLU A 147 -3.67 -20.34 -9.57
CA GLU A 147 -5.09 -20.01 -9.62
C GLU A 147 -5.92 -21.30 -9.53
N LEU A 148 -6.74 -21.38 -8.48
CA LEU A 148 -7.57 -22.53 -8.16
C LEU A 148 -9.03 -22.15 -8.42
N THR A 149 -9.66 -22.80 -9.40
CA THR A 149 -10.97 -22.42 -9.94
C THR A 149 -12.11 -23.37 -9.58
N SER A 150 -11.83 -24.47 -8.87
CA SER A 150 -12.82 -25.44 -8.40
C SER A 150 -12.55 -25.89 -6.96
N ASP A 151 -13.57 -26.49 -6.30
CA ASP A 151 -13.46 -27.09 -4.97
C ASP A 151 -12.37 -28.17 -4.95
N GLU A 152 -12.35 -29.00 -6.01
CA GLU A 152 -11.38 -30.07 -6.20
C GLU A 152 -9.95 -29.53 -6.34
N ALA A 153 -9.72 -28.49 -7.14
CA ALA A 153 -8.40 -27.88 -7.29
C ALA A 153 -7.90 -27.29 -5.97
N VAL A 154 -8.79 -26.68 -5.18
CA VAL A 154 -8.42 -26.18 -3.84
C VAL A 154 -8.07 -27.33 -2.90
N ARG A 155 -8.85 -28.41 -2.90
CA ARG A 155 -8.58 -29.59 -2.09
C ARG A 155 -7.22 -30.19 -2.43
N GLU A 156 -6.99 -30.47 -3.71
CA GLU A 156 -5.73 -31.04 -4.21
C GLU A 156 -4.53 -30.19 -3.80
N PHE A 157 -4.61 -28.87 -3.98
CA PHE A 157 -3.53 -27.96 -3.59
C PHE A 157 -3.28 -27.95 -2.07
N VAL A 158 -4.36 -27.87 -1.27
CA VAL A 158 -4.26 -27.84 0.20
C VAL A 158 -3.66 -29.14 0.75
N GLU A 159 -4.03 -30.29 0.19
CA GLU A 159 -3.56 -31.61 0.64
C GLU A 159 -2.16 -31.95 0.10
N HIS A 160 -1.74 -31.33 -1.01
CA HIS A 160 -0.40 -31.52 -1.58
C HIS A 160 0.72 -30.94 -0.71
N TYR A 161 0.47 -29.79 -0.07
CA TYR A 161 1.48 -29.08 0.71
C TYR A 161 1.21 -29.17 2.22
N PRO A 162 2.24 -29.31 3.07
CA PRO A 162 2.07 -29.42 4.52
C PRO A 162 1.48 -28.15 5.15
N LYS A 163 1.75 -26.99 4.54
CA LYS A 163 1.20 -25.70 4.94
C LYS A 163 1.05 -24.81 3.71
N VAL A 164 -0.09 -24.16 3.61
CA VAL A 164 -0.44 -23.28 2.49
C VAL A 164 -1.02 -21.97 2.99
N LEU A 165 -0.98 -20.97 2.12
CA LEU A 165 -1.74 -19.75 2.25
C LEU A 165 -2.66 -19.62 1.05
N LEU A 166 -3.97 -19.68 1.30
CA LEU A 166 -4.97 -19.35 0.30
C LEU A 166 -5.32 -17.86 0.38
N LYS A 167 -5.55 -17.27 -0.77
CA LYS A 167 -5.68 -15.84 -0.97
C LYS A 167 -6.90 -15.53 -1.83
N ALA A 168 -7.77 -14.64 -1.35
CA ALA A 168 -8.79 -14.05 -2.21
C ALA A 168 -8.10 -13.18 -3.30
N PRO A 169 -8.55 -13.22 -4.56
CA PRO A 169 -7.86 -12.49 -5.62
C PRO A 169 -7.90 -10.96 -5.53
N TRP A 170 -9.00 -10.40 -5.05
CA TRP A 170 -9.12 -9.00 -4.65
C TRP A 170 -9.26 -8.94 -3.13
N SER A 171 -8.20 -8.53 -2.47
CA SER A 171 -8.15 -8.33 -1.03
C SER A 171 -6.93 -7.49 -0.67
N GLY A 172 -6.96 -6.77 0.46
CA GLY A 172 -5.82 -5.98 0.92
C GLY A 172 -5.63 -6.04 2.43
N SER A 173 -4.46 -5.64 2.90
CA SER A 173 -4.12 -5.49 4.33
C SER A 173 -4.41 -6.75 5.17
N GLY A 174 -3.99 -7.93 4.69
CA GLY A 174 -4.16 -9.21 5.39
C GLY A 174 -5.59 -9.77 5.43
N LYS A 175 -6.59 -9.02 4.94
CA LYS A 175 -7.96 -9.52 4.74
C LYS A 175 -7.97 -10.49 3.56
N GLY A 176 -8.86 -11.49 3.58
CA GLY A 176 -8.94 -12.47 2.50
C GLY A 176 -7.79 -13.48 2.46
N LEU A 177 -6.98 -13.56 3.52
CA LEU A 177 -5.98 -14.61 3.72
C LEU A 177 -6.58 -15.77 4.51
N ARG A 178 -6.27 -17.01 4.09
CA ARG A 178 -6.76 -18.23 4.72
C ARG A 178 -5.63 -19.28 4.80
N PRO A 179 -4.94 -19.39 5.96
CA PRO A 179 -3.90 -20.41 6.12
C PRO A 179 -4.52 -21.82 6.18
N GLY A 180 -3.82 -22.79 5.59
CA GLY A 180 -4.14 -24.21 5.63
C GLY A 180 -2.94 -25.04 6.11
N LYS A 181 -3.20 -26.24 6.63
CA LYS A 181 -2.17 -27.14 7.22
C LYS A 181 -2.28 -28.56 6.67
N GLY A 182 -2.26 -28.72 5.34
CA GLY A 182 -2.33 -30.05 4.70
C GLY A 182 -3.69 -30.73 4.74
N GLU A 183 -4.73 -30.07 5.27
CA GLU A 183 -6.07 -30.66 5.45
C GLU A 183 -7.15 -29.75 4.87
N TYR A 184 -7.97 -30.30 3.97
CA TYR A 184 -9.11 -29.60 3.37
C TYR A 184 -10.35 -29.62 4.28
N THR A 185 -10.36 -28.70 5.24
CA THR A 185 -11.46 -28.58 6.21
C THR A 185 -12.73 -27.96 5.61
N SER A 186 -13.90 -28.20 6.23
CA SER A 186 -15.18 -27.54 5.89
C SER A 186 -15.10 -26.01 5.95
N HIS A 187 -14.23 -25.48 6.82
CA HIS A 187 -13.95 -24.06 6.97
C HIS A 187 -13.16 -23.48 5.80
N ILE A 188 -12.25 -24.25 5.20
CA ILE A 188 -11.56 -23.86 3.96
C ILE A 188 -12.55 -23.95 2.81
N GLN A 189 -13.27 -25.06 2.69
CA GLN A 189 -14.28 -25.28 1.65
C GLN A 189 -15.33 -24.18 1.56
N GLY A 190 -15.99 -23.86 2.69
CA GLY A 190 -17.04 -22.84 2.70
C GLY A 190 -16.52 -21.43 2.37
N TRP A 191 -15.25 -21.16 2.67
CA TRP A 191 -14.59 -19.90 2.33
C TRP A 191 -14.17 -19.89 0.85
N SER A 192 -13.46 -20.91 0.36
CA SER A 192 -12.96 -20.99 -1.02
C SER A 192 -14.10 -21.00 -2.03
N ASN A 193 -15.16 -21.77 -1.80
CA ASN A 193 -16.32 -21.82 -2.70
C ASN A 193 -17.03 -20.47 -2.82
N ARG A 194 -17.08 -19.68 -1.72
CA ARG A 194 -17.61 -18.33 -1.75
C ARG A 194 -16.71 -17.38 -2.54
N VAL A 195 -15.40 -17.49 -2.34
CA VAL A 195 -14.42 -16.67 -3.06
C VAL A 195 -14.43 -17.01 -4.55
N ILE A 196 -14.40 -18.28 -4.94
CA ILE A 196 -14.51 -18.73 -6.34
C ILE A 196 -15.82 -18.22 -6.96
N LYS A 197 -16.95 -18.37 -6.27
CA LYS A 197 -18.25 -17.88 -6.76
C LYS A 197 -18.25 -16.37 -7.03
N ASN A 198 -17.61 -15.58 -6.17
CA ASN A 198 -17.68 -14.12 -6.24
C ASN A 198 -16.50 -13.49 -7.01
N GLN A 199 -15.35 -14.15 -7.05
CA GLN A 199 -14.08 -13.64 -7.56
C GLN A 199 -13.40 -14.58 -8.57
N ARG A 200 -14.10 -15.63 -9.01
CA ARG A 200 -13.73 -16.59 -10.07
C ARG A 200 -12.62 -17.59 -9.73
N CYS A 201 -11.73 -17.27 -8.79
CA CYS A 201 -10.70 -18.19 -8.32
C CYS A 201 -10.29 -17.91 -6.87
N VAL A 202 -9.49 -18.80 -6.32
CA VAL A 202 -8.65 -18.59 -5.13
C VAL A 202 -7.20 -18.71 -5.58
N VAL A 203 -6.30 -17.86 -5.06
CA VAL A 203 -4.87 -18.04 -5.28
C VAL A 203 -4.29 -18.90 -4.16
N GLY A 204 -3.59 -19.97 -4.51
CA GLY A 204 -2.90 -20.85 -3.57
C GLY A 204 -1.39 -20.70 -3.64
N GLU A 205 -0.75 -20.56 -2.49
CA GLU A 205 0.70 -20.51 -2.35
C GLU A 205 1.17 -21.46 -1.25
N PRO A 206 2.28 -22.20 -1.42
CA PRO A 206 2.92 -22.91 -0.32
C PRO A 206 3.41 -21.92 0.73
N TRP A 207 3.35 -22.33 2.01
CA TRP A 207 3.89 -21.49 3.06
C TRP A 207 5.42 -21.51 3.03
N LEU A 208 6.04 -20.34 2.91
CA LEU A 208 7.49 -20.17 2.89
C LEU A 208 8.02 -19.64 4.23
N ASP A 209 9.26 -20.01 4.57
CA ASP A 209 9.97 -19.46 5.73
C ASP A 209 10.48 -18.05 5.40
N LYS A 210 9.58 -17.09 5.49
CA LYS A 210 9.85 -15.68 5.21
C LYS A 210 10.77 -15.09 6.28
N VAL A 211 11.81 -14.40 5.82
CA VAL A 211 12.78 -13.70 6.67
C VAL A 211 12.63 -12.19 6.59
N LYS A 212 12.34 -11.65 5.40
CA LYS A 212 12.15 -10.20 5.16
C LYS A 212 11.01 -9.96 4.19
N ASP A 213 10.25 -8.89 4.41
CA ASP A 213 9.36 -8.30 3.42
C ASP A 213 9.98 -7.03 2.85
N PHE A 214 9.80 -6.82 1.56
CA PHE A 214 10.17 -5.58 0.89
C PHE A 214 9.31 -5.42 -0.36
N ALA A 215 9.28 -4.23 -0.94
CA ALA A 215 8.68 -3.98 -2.23
C ALA A 215 9.63 -3.19 -3.12
N MET A 216 9.46 -3.38 -4.42
CA MET A 216 9.92 -2.40 -5.39
C MET A 216 8.73 -1.55 -5.80
N GLU A 217 8.89 -0.25 -5.64
CA GLU A 217 7.89 0.75 -5.95
C GLU A 217 8.18 1.36 -7.32
N PHE A 218 7.13 1.70 -8.06
CA PHE A 218 7.20 2.21 -9.42
C PHE A 218 6.19 3.32 -9.68
N PHE A 219 6.43 4.11 -10.72
CA PHE A 219 5.48 5.06 -11.28
C PHE A 219 5.24 4.74 -12.76
N CYS A 220 3.97 4.66 -13.15
CA CYS A 220 3.54 4.52 -14.54
C CYS A 220 3.11 5.89 -15.07
N ASP A 221 3.83 6.40 -16.09
CA ASP A 221 3.51 7.69 -16.71
C ASP A 221 2.34 7.60 -17.70
N GLU A 222 1.98 8.73 -18.31
CA GLU A 222 0.84 8.82 -19.25
C GLU A 222 1.06 8.02 -20.54
N SER A 223 2.31 7.70 -20.87
CA SER A 223 2.68 6.87 -22.03
C SER A 223 2.67 5.37 -21.71
N GLY A 224 2.34 4.99 -20.48
CA GLY A 224 2.38 3.60 -20.02
C GLY A 224 3.77 3.10 -19.64
N LYS A 225 4.79 3.99 -19.62
CA LYS A 225 6.14 3.61 -19.21
C LYS A 225 6.20 3.53 -17.69
N VAL A 226 6.64 2.36 -17.21
CA VAL A 226 6.84 2.10 -15.78
C VAL A 226 8.31 2.30 -15.43
N SER A 227 8.58 3.15 -14.43
CA SER A 227 9.93 3.45 -13.95
C SER A 227 10.04 3.24 -12.44
N PHE A 228 11.18 2.73 -11.97
CA PHE A 228 11.45 2.48 -10.56
C PHE A 228 11.42 3.78 -9.75
N ALA A 229 10.59 3.80 -8.71
CA ALA A 229 10.45 4.91 -7.76
C ALA A 229 11.29 4.70 -6.49
N GLY A 230 11.54 3.45 -6.09
CA GLY A 230 12.39 3.15 -4.94
C GLY A 230 12.11 1.79 -4.32
N TYR A 231 12.93 1.42 -3.35
CA TYR A 231 12.63 0.31 -2.47
C TYR A 231 11.73 0.76 -1.32
N SER A 232 10.94 -0.19 -0.84
CA SER A 232 10.17 -0.10 0.39
C SER A 232 10.51 -1.31 1.24
N PHE A 233 10.82 -1.13 2.53
CA PHE A 233 11.17 -2.22 3.44
C PHE A 233 10.21 -2.16 4.61
N PHE A 234 9.26 -3.09 4.64
CA PHE A 234 8.14 -3.06 5.56
C PHE A 234 8.14 -4.26 6.50
N GLU A 235 7.41 -4.12 7.60
CA GLU A 235 7.22 -5.18 8.57
C GLU A 235 5.75 -5.57 8.64
N THR A 236 5.52 -6.87 8.78
CA THR A 236 4.18 -7.44 9.03
C THR A 236 4.16 -8.18 10.35
N ASP A 237 3.02 -8.16 11.04
CA ASP A 237 2.82 -8.96 12.25
C ASP A 237 2.71 -10.47 11.95
N VAL A 238 2.53 -11.28 13.01
CA VAL A 238 2.37 -12.75 12.91
C VAL A 238 1.14 -13.19 12.12
N ARG A 239 0.19 -12.29 11.86
CA ARG A 239 -1.01 -12.53 11.06
C ARG A 239 -0.85 -12.04 9.62
N GLY A 240 0.31 -11.45 9.28
CA GLY A 240 0.61 -10.88 7.96
C GLY A 240 0.01 -9.49 7.74
N ALA A 241 -0.41 -8.78 8.80
CA ALA A 241 -0.88 -7.41 8.69
C ALA A 241 0.31 -6.44 8.71
N TYR A 242 0.28 -5.44 7.83
CA TYR A 242 1.28 -4.37 7.79
C TYR A 242 1.34 -3.61 9.14
N THR A 243 2.56 -3.33 9.60
CA THR A 243 2.80 -2.60 10.87
C THR A 243 3.59 -1.31 10.66
N GLY A 244 4.46 -1.25 9.66
CA GLY A 244 5.25 -0.07 9.37
C GLY A 244 6.28 -0.26 8.27
N ASN A 245 7.03 0.79 7.99
CA ASN A 245 8.07 0.88 6.98
C ASN A 245 9.34 1.51 7.56
N LEU A 246 10.49 0.95 7.20
CA LEU A 246 11.77 1.63 7.36
C LEU A 246 11.81 2.86 6.45
N LEU A 247 12.11 4.01 7.03
CA LEU A 247 12.44 5.23 6.31
C LEU A 247 13.96 5.27 6.12
N ALA A 248 14.41 4.92 4.92
CA ALA A 248 15.82 4.90 4.57
C ALA A 248 16.02 5.14 3.06
N SER A 249 17.26 5.44 2.66
CA SER A 249 17.65 5.57 1.26
C SER A 249 17.58 4.23 0.52
N ASN A 250 17.52 4.27 -0.81
CA ASN A 250 17.60 3.07 -1.64
C ASN A 250 18.87 2.27 -1.33
N GLU A 251 19.99 2.97 -1.16
CA GLU A 251 21.29 2.39 -0.88
C GLU A 251 21.30 1.66 0.46
N ALA A 252 20.70 2.25 1.50
CA ALA A 252 20.60 1.63 2.82
C ALA A 252 19.64 0.43 2.83
N ILE A 253 18.53 0.50 2.10
CA ILE A 253 17.61 -0.65 1.97
C ILE A 253 18.29 -1.78 1.19
N GLU A 254 18.94 -1.47 0.05
CA GLU A 254 19.68 -2.46 -0.74
C GLU A 254 20.80 -3.10 0.06
N GLN A 255 21.54 -2.33 0.86
CA GLN A 255 22.56 -2.87 1.77
C GLN A 255 21.98 -3.90 2.74
N ARG A 256 20.80 -3.64 3.32
CA ARG A 256 20.12 -4.59 4.23
C ARG A 256 19.63 -5.84 3.49
N LEU A 257 19.12 -5.70 2.26
CA LEU A 257 18.68 -6.85 1.46
C LEU A 257 19.87 -7.71 1.02
N THR A 258 21.02 -7.09 0.73
CA THR A 258 22.22 -7.78 0.25
C THR A 258 22.99 -8.54 1.31
N GLU A 259 22.60 -8.41 2.59
CA GLU A 259 22.98 -9.35 3.64
C GLU A 259 22.44 -10.78 3.40
N PHE A 260 21.40 -10.91 2.58
CA PHE A 260 20.73 -12.18 2.30
C PHE A 260 20.89 -12.64 0.84
N VAL A 261 20.82 -11.72 -0.12
CA VAL A 261 20.74 -12.04 -1.57
C VAL A 261 21.73 -11.19 -2.38
N ASN A 262 22.04 -11.58 -3.62
CA ASN A 262 22.99 -10.80 -4.42
C ASN A 262 22.36 -9.51 -4.95
N ALA A 263 23.10 -8.40 -4.94
CA ALA A 263 22.66 -7.13 -5.52
C ALA A 263 22.27 -7.26 -7.00
N ALA A 264 23.02 -8.08 -7.75
CA ALA A 264 22.74 -8.34 -9.17
C ALA A 264 21.36 -8.96 -9.41
N ASP A 265 20.87 -9.81 -8.48
CA ASP A 265 19.54 -10.41 -8.57
C ASP A 265 18.45 -9.36 -8.34
N LEU A 266 18.66 -8.41 -7.41
CA LEU A 266 17.75 -7.27 -7.19
C LEU A 266 17.69 -6.34 -8.41
N HIS A 267 18.85 -6.00 -8.99
CA HIS A 267 18.89 -5.13 -10.18
C HIS A 267 18.27 -5.81 -11.40
N LEU A 268 18.48 -7.12 -11.56
CA LEU A 268 17.83 -7.91 -12.59
C LEU A 268 16.31 -7.86 -12.44
N LEU A 269 15.78 -8.09 -11.22
CA LEU A 269 14.35 -8.02 -10.94
C LEU A 269 13.77 -6.65 -11.25
N ARG A 270 14.43 -5.58 -10.79
CA ARG A 270 14.02 -4.20 -11.08
C ARG A 270 13.85 -3.98 -12.59
N ASN A 271 14.89 -4.29 -13.36
CA ASN A 271 14.88 -4.07 -14.81
C ASN A 271 13.82 -4.94 -15.51
N GLN A 272 13.64 -6.20 -15.08
CA GLN A 272 12.59 -7.07 -15.63
C GLN A 272 11.19 -6.55 -15.32
N LEU A 273 10.98 -6.02 -14.11
CA LEU A 273 9.70 -5.43 -13.71
C LEU A 273 9.38 -4.18 -14.50
N GLU A 274 10.32 -3.25 -14.69
CA GLU A 274 10.09 -2.06 -15.53
C GLU A 274 9.62 -2.45 -16.93
N ILE A 275 10.26 -3.45 -17.55
CA ILE A 275 9.90 -3.94 -18.90
C ILE A 275 8.51 -4.60 -18.89
N LYS A 276 8.30 -5.59 -18.02
CA LYS A 276 7.07 -6.41 -17.99
C LYS A 276 5.86 -5.59 -17.57
N LEU A 277 6.00 -4.74 -16.55
CA LEU A 277 4.92 -3.87 -16.09
C LEU A 277 4.55 -2.86 -17.16
N SER A 278 5.52 -2.25 -17.87
CA SER A 278 5.23 -1.35 -19.00
C SER A 278 4.41 -2.05 -20.09
N GLN A 279 4.72 -3.32 -20.41
CA GLN A 279 3.98 -4.09 -21.41
C GLN A 279 2.57 -4.50 -20.95
N LEU A 280 2.43 -4.90 -19.69
CA LEU A 280 1.17 -5.40 -19.15
C LEU A 280 0.19 -4.26 -18.89
N ILE A 281 0.69 -3.19 -18.28
CA ILE A 281 -0.07 -2.01 -17.94
C ILE A 281 -0.33 -1.21 -19.21
N ASP A 282 0.70 -0.81 -19.96
CA ASP A 282 0.58 0.02 -21.17
C ASP A 282 -0.20 1.33 -20.84
N GLU A 283 -0.92 1.93 -21.78
CA GLU A 283 -1.73 3.15 -21.54
C GLU A 283 -2.97 2.95 -20.63
N LYS A 284 -3.06 1.84 -19.88
CA LYS A 284 -4.25 1.46 -19.10
C LYS A 284 -4.29 2.03 -17.69
N TYR A 285 -3.16 2.51 -17.18
CA TYR A 285 -3.03 3.05 -15.83
C TYR A 285 -1.99 4.18 -15.82
N ASN A 286 -2.24 5.19 -14.99
CA ASN A 286 -1.32 6.26 -14.71
C ASN A 286 -1.28 6.45 -13.19
N GLY A 287 -0.08 6.46 -12.61
CA GLY A 287 0.11 6.60 -11.18
C GLY A 287 1.11 5.61 -10.59
N TYR A 288 1.17 5.60 -9.26
CA TYR A 288 2.09 4.77 -8.50
C TYR A 288 1.61 3.33 -8.37
N LEU A 289 2.55 2.39 -8.38
CA LEU A 289 2.28 0.99 -8.08
C LEU A 289 3.44 0.35 -7.32
N GLY A 290 3.14 -0.68 -6.52
CA GLY A 290 4.13 -1.46 -5.78
C GLY A 290 4.08 -2.93 -6.14
N VAL A 291 5.25 -3.58 -6.18
CA VAL A 291 5.37 -5.04 -6.27
C VAL A 291 5.93 -5.55 -4.95
N ASP A 292 5.08 -6.20 -4.17
CA ASP A 292 5.44 -6.76 -2.87
C ASP A 292 6.25 -8.04 -3.09
N MET A 293 7.29 -8.20 -2.31
CA MET A 293 8.28 -9.27 -2.40
C MET A 293 8.65 -9.76 -1.01
N MET A 294 9.31 -10.91 -0.96
CA MET A 294 9.90 -11.38 0.27
C MET A 294 11.21 -12.11 0.02
N ILE A 295 12.06 -12.17 1.04
CA ILE A 295 13.21 -13.06 1.07
C ILE A 295 12.85 -14.25 1.93
N CYS A 296 13.00 -15.46 1.38
CA CYS A 296 12.68 -16.72 2.04
C CYS A 296 13.93 -17.53 2.31
N ARG A 297 13.93 -18.26 3.43
CA ARG A 297 14.97 -19.20 3.82
C ARG A 297 14.62 -20.61 3.36
N PHE A 298 15.63 -21.31 2.87
CA PHE A 298 15.59 -22.69 2.45
C PHE A 298 16.72 -23.49 3.12
N PRO A 299 16.53 -24.79 3.36
CA PRO A 299 17.59 -25.65 3.90
C PRO A 299 18.70 -25.92 2.87
N GLU A 300 18.41 -25.87 1.57
CA GLU A 300 19.39 -26.06 0.50
C GLU A 300 19.98 -24.75 -0.05
N GLN A 301 21.19 -24.82 -0.60
CA GLN A 301 21.81 -23.68 -1.29
C GLN A 301 21.09 -23.34 -2.61
N PRO A 302 20.91 -22.05 -2.94
CA PRO A 302 21.17 -20.89 -2.08
C PRO A 302 20.17 -20.83 -0.92
N VAL A 303 20.68 -20.60 0.30
CA VAL A 303 19.90 -20.61 1.55
C VAL A 303 18.83 -19.52 1.57
N PHE A 304 19.12 -18.36 1.00
CA PHE A 304 18.15 -17.27 0.86
C PHE A 304 17.80 -17.09 -0.61
N ARG A 305 16.51 -16.95 -0.89
CA ARG A 305 15.98 -16.76 -2.24
C ARG A 305 14.92 -15.66 -2.21
N ILE A 306 14.82 -14.91 -3.31
CA ILE A 306 13.81 -13.87 -3.46
C ILE A 306 12.53 -14.52 -3.98
N HIS A 307 11.40 -14.25 -3.35
CA HIS A 307 10.08 -14.41 -3.93
C HIS A 307 9.72 -13.11 -4.67
N PRO A 308 9.82 -13.07 -6.00
CA PRO A 308 9.90 -11.82 -6.74
C PRO A 308 8.57 -11.07 -6.93
N CYS A 309 7.44 -11.71 -6.64
CA CYS A 309 6.11 -11.09 -6.77
C CYS A 309 5.08 -11.81 -5.90
N VAL A 310 4.77 -11.24 -4.74
CA VAL A 310 3.71 -11.70 -3.82
C VAL A 310 2.36 -11.06 -4.18
N GLU A 311 2.39 -9.78 -4.52
CA GLU A 311 1.22 -8.96 -4.84
C GLU A 311 1.65 -7.76 -5.69
N VAL A 312 0.75 -7.24 -6.53
CA VAL A 312 0.95 -5.98 -7.26
C VAL A 312 -0.16 -5.02 -6.84
N ASN A 313 0.23 -3.88 -6.27
CA ASN A 313 -0.66 -2.86 -5.74
C ASN A 313 -0.72 -1.67 -6.72
N LEU A 314 -1.75 -1.58 -7.58
CA LEU A 314 -1.91 -0.48 -8.56
C LEU A 314 -2.59 0.76 -7.95
N ARG A 315 -1.94 1.33 -6.94
CA ARG A 315 -2.43 2.49 -6.22
C ARG A 315 -1.29 3.12 -5.42
N MET A 316 -1.54 4.32 -4.92
CA MET A 316 -0.76 4.82 -3.78
C MET A 316 -0.80 3.77 -2.66
N ASN A 317 0.34 3.59 -2.00
CA ASN A 317 0.49 2.61 -0.93
C ASN A 317 1.43 3.16 0.15
N MET A 318 1.54 2.46 1.27
CA MET A 318 2.35 2.92 2.40
C MET A 318 3.86 2.89 2.11
N GLY A 319 4.32 2.03 1.19
CA GLY A 319 5.70 2.01 0.71
C GLY A 319 6.04 3.23 -0.15
N ILE A 320 5.19 3.58 -1.12
CA ILE A 320 5.30 4.82 -1.91
C ILE A 320 5.29 6.04 -0.98
N PHE A 321 4.34 6.08 -0.03
CA PHE A 321 4.29 7.14 0.97
C PHE A 321 5.61 7.29 1.70
N SER A 322 6.13 6.18 2.23
CA SER A 322 7.38 6.14 3.00
C SER A 322 8.55 6.64 2.17
N ARG A 323 8.61 6.25 0.89
CA ARG A 323 9.66 6.68 -0.03
C ARG A 323 9.62 8.18 -0.31
N LEU A 324 8.46 8.68 -0.72
CA LEU A 324 8.28 10.11 -1.03
C LEU A 324 8.50 10.98 0.23
N PHE A 325 8.03 10.50 1.38
CA PHE A 325 8.24 11.17 2.66
C PHE A 325 9.74 11.25 2.99
N TYR A 326 10.46 10.12 2.90
CA TYR A 326 11.89 10.08 3.18
C TYR A 326 12.67 11.07 2.30
N ASP A 327 12.40 11.08 0.99
CA ASP A 327 13.14 11.90 0.02
C ASP A 327 12.99 13.39 0.28
N ARG A 328 11.80 13.79 0.67
CA ARG A 328 11.45 15.19 0.85
C ARG A 328 11.79 15.69 2.25
N PHE A 329 11.51 14.91 3.29
CA PHE A 329 11.48 15.41 4.67
C PHE A 329 12.53 14.81 5.60
N ILE A 330 13.21 13.72 5.24
CA ILE A 330 14.27 13.16 6.09
C ILE A 330 15.63 13.70 5.65
N THR A 331 16.50 14.00 6.63
CA THR A 331 17.89 14.40 6.36
C THR A 331 18.65 13.24 5.73
N PRO A 332 19.35 13.43 4.60
CA PRO A 332 20.10 12.35 3.96
C PRO A 332 21.04 11.62 4.92
N GLY A 333 20.96 10.28 4.93
CA GLY A 333 21.79 9.42 5.80
C GLY A 333 21.17 9.15 7.18
N LYS A 334 20.11 9.87 7.58
CA LYS A 334 19.30 9.49 8.73
C LYS A 334 18.36 8.34 8.37
N MET A 335 17.97 7.58 9.37
CA MET A 335 16.98 6.51 9.24
C MET A 335 15.87 6.72 10.27
N GLY A 336 14.71 6.19 9.96
CA GLY A 336 13.59 6.20 10.89
C GLY A 336 12.60 5.11 10.57
N TYR A 337 11.46 5.17 11.22
CA TYR A 337 10.39 4.22 11.03
C TYR A 337 9.06 4.95 10.90
N PHE A 338 8.30 4.61 9.86
CA PHE A 338 6.92 5.03 9.66
C PHE A 338 5.97 3.94 10.12
N GLN A 339 4.95 4.30 10.89
CA GLN A 339 3.98 3.37 11.43
C GLN A 339 2.56 3.95 11.40
N VAL A 340 1.58 3.05 11.27
CA VAL A 340 0.15 3.37 11.43
C VAL A 340 -0.39 2.52 12.57
N ASP A 341 -0.66 3.16 13.70
CA ASP A 341 -1.15 2.50 14.91
C ASP A 341 -2.67 2.54 14.99
N TYR A 342 -3.24 1.56 15.71
CA TYR A 342 -4.64 1.55 16.08
C TYR A 342 -4.81 1.26 17.56
N PHE A 343 -5.60 2.10 18.23
CA PHE A 343 -5.98 1.93 19.63
C PHE A 343 -7.50 1.87 19.72
N ASN A 344 -8.02 0.86 20.42
CA ASN A 344 -9.45 0.77 20.72
C ASN A 344 -9.93 1.96 21.58
N ASP A 345 -9.06 2.46 22.45
CA ASP A 345 -9.32 3.60 23.34
C ASP A 345 -8.50 4.82 22.90
N PRO A 346 -9.14 5.88 22.38
CA PRO A 346 -8.47 7.11 21.97
C PRO A 346 -7.64 7.79 23.08
N SER A 347 -8.02 7.64 24.35
CA SER A 347 -7.28 8.25 25.46
C SER A 347 -5.90 7.61 25.65
N LEU A 348 -5.79 6.30 25.39
CA LEU A 348 -4.51 5.60 25.40
C LEU A 348 -3.64 6.01 24.22
N LEU A 349 -4.23 6.25 23.04
CA LEU A 349 -3.51 6.78 21.89
C LEU A 349 -2.92 8.15 22.19
N MET A 350 -3.72 9.05 22.80
CA MET A 350 -3.28 10.38 23.19
C MET A 350 -2.15 10.33 24.22
N THR A 351 -2.29 9.49 25.25
CA THR A 351 -1.26 9.32 26.29
C THR A 351 0.06 8.80 25.69
N ASP A 352 -0.01 7.81 24.80
CA ASP A 352 1.16 7.29 24.09
C ASP A 352 1.79 8.36 23.17
N HIS A 353 0.95 9.15 22.51
CA HIS A 353 1.38 10.25 21.64
C HIS A 353 2.16 11.33 22.41
N GLU A 354 1.58 11.85 23.50
CA GLU A 354 2.22 12.87 24.36
C GLU A 354 3.52 12.35 24.95
N LYS A 355 3.54 11.07 25.38
CA LYS A 355 4.75 10.42 25.86
C LYS A 355 5.83 10.37 24.78
N LYS A 356 5.51 9.94 23.56
CA LYS A 356 6.49 9.89 22.45
C LYS A 356 7.03 11.28 22.09
N GLN A 357 6.19 12.32 22.12
CA GLN A 357 6.64 13.70 21.91
C GLN A 357 7.63 14.14 22.99
N ALA A 358 7.41 13.78 24.25
CA ALA A 358 8.31 14.11 25.35
C ALA A 358 9.62 13.29 25.32
N ASP A 359 9.52 11.99 25.07
CA ASP A 359 10.67 11.07 25.06
C ASP A 359 11.57 11.28 23.82
N PHE A 360 10.99 11.70 22.70
CA PHE A 360 11.68 11.86 21.41
C PHE A 360 11.35 13.21 20.76
N PRO A 361 11.85 14.33 21.32
CA PRO A 361 11.56 15.65 20.78
C PRO A 361 12.01 15.78 19.32
N LEU A 362 11.14 16.33 18.47
CA LEU A 362 11.40 16.51 17.05
C LEU A 362 12.51 17.55 16.83
N VAL A 363 13.51 17.19 16.02
CA VAL A 363 14.56 18.09 15.55
C VAL A 363 14.48 18.23 14.04
N VAL A 364 14.21 19.45 13.58
CA VAL A 364 14.16 19.82 12.16
C VAL A 364 15.22 20.86 11.87
N GLU A 365 16.03 20.60 10.85
CA GLU A 365 17.05 21.52 10.35
C GLU A 365 16.84 21.75 8.86
N ASN A 366 16.78 23.01 8.43
CA ASN A 366 16.60 23.38 7.02
C ASN A 366 15.40 22.68 6.34
N GLY A 367 14.28 22.55 7.06
CA GLY A 367 13.07 21.91 6.56
C GLY A 367 13.19 20.38 6.39
N ARG A 368 14.16 19.74 7.05
CA ARG A 368 14.30 18.27 7.09
C ARG A 368 14.47 17.77 8.51
N ILE A 369 13.89 16.62 8.80
CA ILE A 369 13.93 15.94 10.09
C ILE A 369 15.31 15.30 10.27
N VAL A 370 15.95 15.62 11.39
CA VAL A 370 17.24 15.06 11.79
C VAL A 370 17.04 13.89 12.76
N SER A 371 16.09 14.02 13.68
CA SER A 371 15.76 13.02 14.70
C SER A 371 14.41 13.31 15.35
N GLY A 372 13.87 12.34 16.09
CA GLY A 372 12.71 12.52 16.96
C GLY A 372 11.41 11.98 16.37
N TYR A 373 10.34 12.12 17.14
CA TYR A 373 9.00 11.64 16.83
C TYR A 373 8.15 12.75 16.20
N MET A 374 7.30 12.39 15.24
CA MET A 374 6.30 13.30 14.67
C MET A 374 5.05 12.55 14.23
N GLU A 375 3.88 13.07 14.58
CA GLU A 375 2.60 12.67 14.00
C GLU A 375 2.43 13.22 12.58
N LEU A 376 1.82 12.42 11.71
CA LEU A 376 1.63 12.76 10.29
C LEU A 376 0.21 13.25 9.99
N THR A 377 -0.67 13.21 10.99
CA THR A 377 -2.02 13.78 10.98
C THR A 377 -2.35 14.22 12.40
N PRO A 378 -3.31 15.15 12.60
CA PRO A 378 -3.74 15.56 13.94
C PRO A 378 -4.13 14.35 14.80
N VAL A 379 -3.64 14.32 16.05
CA VAL A 379 -4.01 13.33 17.05
C VAL A 379 -4.89 14.01 18.10
N THR A 380 -6.12 13.54 18.24
CA THR A 380 -7.11 14.12 19.16
C THR A 380 -7.78 13.02 19.99
N GLN A 381 -8.56 13.43 21.00
CA GLN A 381 -9.29 12.49 21.88
C GLN A 381 -10.35 11.66 21.17
N GLN A 382 -10.62 11.91 19.89
CA GLN A 382 -11.58 11.16 19.08
C GLN A 382 -10.89 10.24 18.07
N LYS A 383 -9.56 10.27 17.93
CA LYS A 383 -8.82 9.46 16.95
C LYS A 383 -8.53 8.07 17.51
N ASN A 384 -8.73 7.06 16.68
CA ASN A 384 -8.33 5.68 16.97
C ASN A 384 -7.10 5.28 16.16
N TYR A 385 -6.88 5.89 15.01
CA TYR A 385 -5.70 5.69 14.18
C TYR A 385 -4.72 6.84 14.32
N ARG A 386 -3.43 6.52 14.24
CA ARG A 386 -2.33 7.50 14.17
C ARG A 386 -1.31 7.07 13.14
N ALA A 387 -1.05 7.92 12.17
CA ALA A 387 0.14 7.84 11.32
C ALA A 387 1.26 8.64 12.00
N SER A 388 2.44 8.04 12.17
CA SER A 388 3.56 8.71 12.83
C SER A 388 4.91 8.18 12.34
N ILE A 389 5.95 8.96 12.58
CA ILE A 389 7.33 8.58 12.34
C ILE A 389 8.17 8.70 13.61
N LEU A 390 9.27 7.96 13.65
CA LEU A 390 10.34 8.13 14.63
C LEU A 390 11.68 8.04 13.89
N VAL A 391 12.46 9.12 13.91
CA VAL A 391 13.78 9.20 13.27
C VAL A 391 14.87 9.05 14.32
N GLU A 392 15.85 8.19 14.05
CA GLU A 392 16.94 7.88 14.96
C GLU A 392 17.89 9.09 15.12
N GLY A 393 18.33 9.31 16.37
CA GLY A 393 19.22 10.41 16.79
C GLY A 393 20.62 10.34 16.20
#